data_AF-A0A842J1U7-F1
#
_entry.id   AF-A0A842J1U7-F1
#
_cell.length_a   1.000
_cell.length_b   1.000
_cell.length_c   1.000
_cell.angle_alpha   90.00
_cell.angle_beta   90.00
_cell.angle_gamma   90.00
#
_symmetry.space_group_name_H-M   'P 1'
#
loop_
_entity.id
_entity.type
_entity.pdbx_description
1 polymer ?
#
loop_
_entity_poly.entity_id
_entity_poly.type
_entity_poly.pdbx_seq_one_letter_code
_entity_poly.pdbx_strand_id
1 'polypeptide(L)'
;MKLSSYLYPELIAMDLKGDTKEELIKNLIKYVGEKDFKVKERYQEIEEAVLKREREISTAIGHGIAIPHARIDGFDEFIVTIGLVKHPVEAQVAGTAEKDDIQLMILIISDVLKNKNILKVMSAFSKIALRNPKLLQQLKAATTPNELIKLIDEANIELDHKITAEDILSPDIIPAYPKNTLEEIAKRLILETKTGLPVVDEKGSFLGEITERELIQFGMPKYVSILNDLNFLTVGEPFEEYLLKEKIATIEDIYRKKSEIITVDRKTPIMEICFLMVNKGVTRIYVIENGMYRGVIQRSDIIKKVLHI
;
A
#
# COMPACT_ATOMS: atom_id res chain seq x y z
N MET A 1 -7.48 4.30 22.11
CA MET A 1 -6.48 5.31 22.55
C MET A 1 -6.32 6.31 21.43
N LYS A 2 -6.14 7.60 21.75
CA LYS A 2 -5.94 8.63 20.73
C LYS A 2 -4.52 8.57 20.17
N LEU A 3 -4.32 9.00 18.92
CA LEU A 3 -2.99 9.17 18.31
C LEU A 3 -2.13 10.16 19.11
N SER A 4 -2.73 11.25 19.59
CA SER A 4 -2.06 12.27 20.43
C SER A 4 -1.39 11.68 21.68
N SER A 5 -1.92 10.59 22.23
CA SER A 5 -1.36 9.91 23.41
C SER A 5 -0.02 9.20 23.17
N TYR A 6 0.42 9.07 21.91
CA TYR A 6 1.71 8.48 21.54
C TYR A 6 2.76 9.53 21.18
N LEU A 7 2.40 10.82 21.22
CA LEU A 7 3.27 11.91 20.82
C LEU A 7 3.76 12.66 22.05
N TYR A 8 5.07 12.87 22.10
CA TYR A 8 5.75 13.59 23.17
C TYR A 8 6.35 14.88 22.60
N PRO A 9 6.04 16.07 23.14
CA PRO A 9 6.50 17.35 22.60
C PRO A 9 8.02 17.41 22.39
N GLU A 10 8.78 16.84 23.31
CA GLU A 10 10.24 16.79 23.27
C GLU A 10 10.77 15.96 22.10
N LEU A 11 10.05 14.93 21.66
CA LEU A 11 10.50 14.07 20.58
C LEU A 11 10.23 14.66 19.19
N ILE A 12 9.41 15.71 19.07
CA ILE A 12 9.01 16.32 17.79
C ILE A 12 10.06 17.32 17.28
N ALA A 13 10.61 17.07 16.10
CA ALA A 13 11.55 17.96 15.44
C ALA A 13 10.81 18.99 14.56
N MET A 14 10.66 20.24 15.02
CA MET A 14 9.98 21.31 14.26
C MET A 14 10.76 21.84 13.04
N ASP A 15 12.03 21.48 12.93
CA ASP A 15 12.89 21.87 11.82
C ASP A 15 13.90 20.76 11.50
N LEU A 16 13.38 19.68 10.93
CA LEU A 16 14.17 18.54 10.50
C LEU A 16 14.96 18.91 9.24
N LYS A 17 16.29 18.86 9.34
CA LYS A 17 17.22 19.17 8.25
C LYS A 17 17.66 17.90 7.53
N GLY A 18 17.97 18.04 6.25
CA GLY A 18 18.53 16.99 5.39
C GLY A 18 18.27 17.31 3.93
N ASP A 19 19.20 16.93 3.06
CA ASP A 19 19.10 17.14 1.61
C ASP A 19 18.55 15.89 0.91
N THR A 20 18.54 14.75 1.61
CA THR A 20 17.99 13.48 1.12
C THR A 20 17.05 12.85 2.15
N LYS A 21 16.13 11.98 1.69
CA LYS A 21 15.23 11.23 2.58
C LYS A 21 16.00 10.39 3.60
N GLU A 22 17.13 9.79 3.20
CA GLU A 22 17.99 9.05 4.11
C GLU A 22 18.59 9.95 5.20
N GLU A 23 19.03 11.17 4.86
CA GLU A 23 19.53 12.14 5.84
C GLU A 23 18.43 12.62 6.79
N LEU A 24 17.23 12.88 6.28
CA LEU A 24 16.08 13.22 7.13
C LEU A 24 15.79 12.11 8.15
N ILE A 25 15.81 10.84 7.71
CA ILE A 25 15.63 9.67 8.59
C ILE A 25 16.72 9.64 9.68
N LYS A 26 18.00 9.71 9.28
CA LYS A 26 19.13 9.68 10.22
C LYS A 26 19.06 10.83 11.22
N ASN A 27 18.79 12.03 10.76
CA ASN A 27 18.71 13.23 11.60
C ASN A 27 17.53 13.16 12.57
N LEU A 28 16.40 12.56 12.17
CA LEU A 28 15.26 12.37 13.06
C LEU A 28 15.54 11.31 14.13
N ILE A 29 16.15 10.17 13.76
CA ILE A 29 16.58 9.14 14.73
C ILE A 29 17.57 9.74 15.74
N LYS A 30 18.55 10.53 15.25
CA LYS A 30 19.52 11.22 16.10
C LYS A 30 18.85 12.21 17.05
N TYR A 31 17.91 13.02 16.55
CA TYR A 31 17.15 13.97 17.35
C TYR A 31 16.39 13.30 18.49
N VAL A 32 15.80 12.13 18.23
CA VAL A 32 15.12 11.32 19.25
C VAL A 32 16.14 10.74 20.24
N GLY A 33 17.25 10.17 19.76
CA GLY A 33 18.31 9.62 20.62
C GLY A 33 18.99 10.65 21.53
N GLU A 34 18.91 11.94 21.22
CA GLU A 34 19.37 13.00 22.14
C GLU A 34 18.46 13.15 23.37
N LYS A 35 17.23 12.63 23.32
CA LYS A 35 16.17 12.83 24.32
C LYS A 35 15.62 11.54 24.91
N ASP A 36 15.79 10.42 24.21
CA ASP A 36 15.39 9.09 24.64
C ASP A 36 16.62 8.18 24.79
N PHE A 37 16.84 7.69 26.00
CA PHE A 37 18.02 6.88 26.33
C PHE A 37 18.05 5.54 25.58
N LYS A 38 16.90 4.88 25.37
CA LYS A 38 16.87 3.57 24.70
C LYS A 38 17.14 3.70 23.20
N VAL A 39 16.62 4.76 22.59
CA VAL A 39 16.97 5.10 21.19
C VAL A 39 18.45 5.45 21.07
N LYS A 40 19.00 6.19 22.05
CA LYS A 40 20.43 6.51 22.08
C LYS A 40 21.32 5.29 22.14
N GLU A 41 21.02 4.38 23.06
CA GLU A 41 21.80 3.16 23.32
C GLU A 41 21.82 2.25 22.08
N ARG A 42 20.72 2.20 21.33
CA ARG A 42 20.55 1.33 20.15
C ARG A 42 20.55 2.09 18.84
N TYR A 43 21.14 3.29 18.82
CA TYR A 43 21.08 4.20 17.67
C TYR A 43 21.51 3.53 16.36
N GLN A 44 22.66 2.84 16.35
CA GLN A 44 23.19 2.21 15.13
C GLN A 44 22.24 1.13 14.58
N GLU A 45 21.73 0.28 15.46
CA GLU A 45 20.80 -0.78 15.09
C GLU A 45 19.47 -0.22 14.54
N ILE A 46 18.95 0.82 15.19
CA ILE A 46 17.72 1.51 14.75
C ILE A 46 17.96 2.17 13.39
N GLU A 47 19.06 2.89 13.22
CA GLU A 47 19.43 3.53 11.95
C GLU A 47 19.52 2.49 10.83
N GLU A 48 20.27 1.41 11.04
CA GLU A 48 20.44 0.35 10.06
C GLU A 48 19.11 -0.31 9.69
N ALA A 49 18.27 -0.64 10.68
CA ALA A 49 16.99 -1.29 10.45
C ALA A 49 16.01 -0.39 9.67
N VAL A 50 15.89 0.88 10.05
CA VAL A 50 14.99 1.84 9.36
C VAL A 50 15.47 2.10 7.93
N LEU A 51 16.78 2.35 7.74
CA LEU A 51 17.32 2.61 6.40
C LEU A 51 17.28 1.37 5.49
N LYS A 52 17.52 0.18 6.05
CA LYS A 52 17.35 -1.06 5.29
C LYS A 52 15.92 -1.18 4.78
N ARG A 53 14.93 -0.96 5.65
CA ARG A 53 13.51 -1.01 5.26
C ARG A 53 13.14 0.05 4.24
N GLU A 54 13.68 1.26 4.36
CA GLU A 54 13.47 2.35 3.41
C GLU A 54 14.01 2.02 2.01
N ARG A 55 15.17 1.36 1.95
CA ARG A 55 15.81 0.96 0.68
C ARG A 55 15.10 -0.18 -0.03
N GLU A 56 14.43 -1.06 0.71
CA GLU A 56 13.63 -2.16 0.13
C GLU A 56 12.39 -1.60 -0.60
N ILE A 57 11.61 -0.76 0.08
CA ILE A 57 10.45 -0.07 -0.49
C ILE A 57 10.32 1.29 0.22
N SER A 58 10.24 2.36 -0.57
CA SER A 58 10.00 3.72 -0.07
C SER A 58 8.85 3.77 0.95
N THR A 59 8.98 4.58 1.99
CA THR A 59 7.90 4.82 2.97
C THR A 59 7.15 6.14 2.76
N ALA A 60 7.43 6.84 1.66
CA ALA A 60 6.61 7.98 1.24
C ALA A 60 5.23 7.50 0.79
N ILE A 61 4.16 8.09 1.34
CA ILE A 61 2.77 7.68 1.06
C ILE A 61 2.01 8.70 0.19
N GLY A 62 2.71 9.70 -0.35
CA GLY A 62 2.11 10.85 -1.02
C GLY A 62 1.69 11.96 -0.04
N HIS A 63 1.17 13.06 -0.59
CA HIS A 63 0.69 14.23 0.15
C HIS A 63 1.77 14.92 1.03
N GLY A 64 3.03 14.80 0.66
CA GLY A 64 4.21 15.28 1.37
C GLY A 64 4.50 14.55 2.68
N ILE A 65 4.09 13.28 2.81
CA ILE A 65 4.25 12.46 4.02
C ILE A 65 5.17 11.26 3.75
N ALA A 66 6.13 11.04 4.65
CA ALA A 66 6.88 9.79 4.76
C ALA A 66 6.72 9.16 6.15
N ILE A 67 6.60 7.83 6.22
CA ILE A 67 6.44 7.10 7.48
C ILE A 67 7.52 6.02 7.63
N PRO A 68 8.80 6.42 7.80
CA PRO A 68 9.88 5.48 8.06
C PRO A 68 9.61 4.69 9.34
N HIS A 69 9.75 3.38 9.29
CA HIS A 69 9.44 2.52 10.43
C HIS A 69 10.32 1.29 10.47
N ALA A 70 10.64 0.83 11.68
CA ALA A 70 11.36 -0.41 11.89
C ALA A 70 10.89 -1.14 13.15
N ARG A 71 11.15 -2.45 13.13
CA ARG A 71 11.02 -3.32 14.30
C ARG A 71 12.39 -3.66 14.81
N ILE A 72 12.56 -3.52 16.12
CA ILE A 72 13.83 -3.69 16.80
C ILE A 72 13.60 -4.77 17.86
N ASP A 73 14.34 -5.87 17.76
CA ASP A 73 14.15 -7.03 18.63
C ASP A 73 14.55 -6.68 20.08
N GLY A 74 13.72 -7.00 21.06
CA GLY A 74 13.96 -6.65 22.47
C GLY A 74 14.06 -5.15 22.75
N PHE A 75 13.38 -4.29 21.97
CA PHE A 75 13.34 -2.85 22.22
C PHE A 75 12.37 -2.49 23.34
N ASP A 76 11.36 -3.35 23.58
CA ASP A 76 10.33 -3.23 24.62
C ASP A 76 9.52 -1.92 24.60
N GLU A 77 9.71 -1.06 23.60
CA GLU A 77 9.05 0.24 23.47
C GLU A 77 8.32 0.40 22.13
N PHE A 78 7.52 1.46 22.07
CA PHE A 78 6.79 1.88 20.89
C PHE A 78 6.83 3.41 20.85
N ILE A 79 7.69 3.95 20.00
CA ILE A 79 7.92 5.38 19.85
C ILE A 79 7.33 5.83 18.52
N VAL A 80 6.56 6.92 18.57
CA VAL A 80 6.09 7.65 17.39
C VAL A 80 6.61 9.07 17.52
N THR A 81 7.35 9.53 16.51
CA THR A 81 7.80 10.91 16.45
C THR A 81 7.47 11.55 15.10
N ILE A 82 7.49 12.87 15.06
CA ILE A 82 7.19 13.69 13.90
C ILE A 82 8.35 14.66 13.67
N GLY A 83 8.82 14.75 12.43
CA GLY A 83 9.75 15.76 11.94
C GLY A 83 9.10 16.62 10.86
N LEU A 84 9.11 17.94 11.05
CA LEU A 84 8.69 18.91 10.03
C LEU A 84 9.89 19.29 9.18
N VAL A 85 9.76 19.13 7.87
CA VAL A 85 10.80 19.41 6.89
C VAL A 85 10.48 20.73 6.21
N LYS A 86 11.17 21.81 6.60
CA LYS A 86 10.92 23.16 6.06
C LYS A 86 11.40 23.34 4.62
N HIS A 87 12.42 22.59 4.23
CA HIS A 87 12.95 22.55 2.86
C HIS A 87 12.63 21.17 2.29
N PRO A 88 11.52 21.02 1.56
CA PRO A 88 11.02 19.71 1.18
C PRO A 88 12.03 18.94 0.34
N VAL A 89 12.06 17.62 0.55
CA VAL A 89 12.96 16.71 -0.17
C VAL A 89 12.13 15.78 -1.05
N GLU A 90 12.45 15.74 -2.35
CA GLU A 90 11.78 14.88 -3.31
C GLU A 90 12.03 13.39 -3.00
N ALA A 91 10.98 12.58 -2.98
CA ALA A 91 11.05 11.13 -2.80
C ALA A 91 10.04 10.39 -3.67
N GLN A 92 10.39 9.19 -4.12
CA GLN A 92 9.43 8.30 -4.81
C GLN A 92 8.34 7.82 -3.86
N VAL A 93 7.08 7.87 -4.28
CA VAL A 93 5.94 7.34 -3.51
C VAL A 93 5.93 5.82 -3.54
N ALA A 94 5.60 5.20 -2.40
CA ALA A 94 5.61 3.76 -2.20
C ALA A 94 4.70 3.06 -3.22
N GLY A 95 5.27 2.13 -3.99
CA GLY A 95 4.50 1.30 -4.93
C GLY A 95 4.12 1.99 -6.25
N THR A 96 4.55 3.24 -6.47
CA THR A 96 4.27 3.99 -7.69
C THR A 96 5.57 4.51 -8.33
N ALA A 97 5.47 5.03 -9.56
CA ALA A 97 6.57 5.75 -10.22
C ALA A 97 6.53 7.27 -9.93
N GLU A 98 5.54 7.73 -9.16
CA GLU A 98 5.35 9.14 -8.84
C GLU A 98 6.35 9.62 -7.79
N LYS A 99 6.64 10.92 -7.83
CA LYS A 99 7.49 11.59 -6.85
C LYS A 99 6.69 12.64 -6.09
N ASP A 100 7.10 12.87 -4.85
CA ASP A 100 6.44 13.79 -3.93
C ASP A 100 7.46 14.47 -3.00
N ASP A 101 7.16 15.69 -2.60
CA ASP A 101 8.03 16.53 -1.78
C ASP A 101 7.72 16.35 -0.30
N ILE A 102 8.61 15.71 0.44
CA ILE A 102 8.40 15.36 1.85
C ILE A 102 8.47 16.61 2.72
N GLN A 103 7.37 16.89 3.42
CA GLN A 103 7.23 18.00 4.37
C GLN A 103 7.00 17.51 5.81
N LEU A 104 6.52 16.28 5.96
CA LEU A 104 6.22 15.68 7.25
C LEU A 104 6.78 14.24 7.28
N MET A 105 7.65 13.96 8.24
CA MET A 105 8.22 12.63 8.45
C MET A 105 7.71 12.07 9.78
N ILE A 106 7.10 10.87 9.75
CA ILE A 106 6.60 10.18 10.94
C ILE A 106 7.44 8.93 11.16
N LEU A 107 8.38 9.00 12.10
CA LEU A 107 9.21 7.86 12.44
C LEU A 107 8.53 6.99 13.49
N ILE A 108 8.45 5.68 13.23
CA ILE A 108 7.91 4.68 14.17
C ILE A 108 9.00 3.66 14.49
N ILE A 109 9.39 3.58 15.76
CA ILE A 109 10.32 2.56 16.27
C ILE A 109 9.55 1.68 17.24
N SER A 110 9.58 0.37 17.03
CA SER A 110 8.77 -0.53 17.85
C SER A 110 9.43 -1.86 18.12
N ASP A 111 9.07 -2.46 19.24
CA ASP A 111 9.34 -3.87 19.49
C ASP A 111 8.55 -4.78 18.53
N VAL A 112 9.13 -5.93 18.16
CA VAL A 112 8.51 -6.96 17.31
C VAL A 112 7.17 -7.48 17.83
N LEU A 113 6.89 -7.38 19.14
CA LEU A 113 5.62 -7.80 19.75
C LEU A 113 4.54 -6.70 19.71
N LYS A 114 4.90 -5.45 19.43
CA LYS A 114 4.00 -4.28 19.42
C LYS A 114 3.50 -3.89 18.02
N ASN A 115 3.68 -4.76 17.02
CA ASN A 115 3.40 -4.54 15.59
C ASN A 115 2.02 -3.97 15.26
N LYS A 116 0.97 -4.37 16.00
CA LYS A 116 -0.40 -3.91 15.75
C LYS A 116 -0.55 -2.40 15.84
N ASN A 117 0.37 -1.70 16.51
CA ASN A 117 0.31 -0.25 16.68
C ASN A 117 0.93 0.51 15.50
N ILE A 118 1.92 -0.05 14.78
CA ILE A 118 2.52 0.59 13.59
C ILE A 118 1.45 0.86 12.54
N LEU A 119 0.71 -0.19 12.17
CA LEU A 119 -0.37 -0.12 11.19
C LEU A 119 -1.47 0.88 11.57
N LYS A 120 -1.78 0.99 12.87
CA LYS A 120 -2.77 1.95 13.36
C LYS A 120 -2.30 3.39 13.19
N VAL A 121 -1.04 3.66 13.49
CA VAL A 121 -0.45 4.99 13.30
C VAL A 121 -0.37 5.34 11.81
N MET A 122 0.08 4.41 10.97
CA MET A 122 0.07 4.58 9.52
C MET A 122 -1.33 4.89 8.99
N SER A 123 -2.32 4.07 9.37
CA SER A 123 -3.75 4.27 9.05
C SER A 123 -4.24 5.66 9.46
N ALA A 124 -3.89 6.10 10.67
CA ALA A 124 -4.27 7.40 11.18
C ALA A 124 -3.72 8.55 10.31
N PHE A 125 -2.43 8.51 9.95
CA PHE A 125 -1.82 9.52 9.08
C PHE A 125 -2.32 9.45 7.62
N SER A 126 -2.56 8.25 7.08
CA SER A 126 -3.21 8.09 5.78
C SER A 126 -4.62 8.69 5.76
N LYS A 127 -5.40 8.48 6.83
CA LYS A 127 -6.74 9.09 6.98
C LYS A 127 -6.66 10.61 7.10
N ILE A 128 -5.68 11.16 7.83
CA ILE A 128 -5.43 12.60 7.86
C ILE A 128 -5.20 13.12 6.44
N ALA A 129 -4.29 12.48 5.69
CA ALA A 129 -3.92 12.91 4.35
C ALA A 129 -5.10 12.88 3.36
N LEU A 130 -5.86 11.77 3.37
CA LEU A 130 -6.92 11.54 2.37
C LEU A 130 -8.26 12.21 2.72
N ARG A 131 -8.58 12.35 4.02
CA ARG A 131 -9.92 12.79 4.47
C ARG A 131 -9.90 14.18 5.10
N ASN A 132 -8.78 14.60 5.66
CA ASN A 132 -8.65 15.87 6.38
C ASN A 132 -7.51 16.74 5.80
N PRO A 133 -7.54 17.12 4.51
CA PRO A 133 -6.47 17.90 3.89
C PRO A 133 -6.23 19.24 4.59
N LYS A 134 -7.27 19.87 5.17
CA LYS A 134 -7.14 21.08 5.99
C LYS A 134 -6.26 20.85 7.22
N LEU A 135 -6.49 19.75 7.95
CA LEU A 135 -5.68 19.38 9.10
C LEU A 135 -4.24 19.11 8.67
N LEU A 136 -4.03 18.38 7.58
CA LEU A 136 -2.68 18.12 7.06
C LEU A 136 -1.92 19.43 6.79
N GLN A 137 -2.56 20.42 6.16
CA GLN A 137 -1.94 21.72 5.93
C GLN A 137 -1.64 22.46 7.23
N GLN A 138 -2.53 22.38 8.23
CA GLN A 138 -2.26 22.96 9.56
C GLN A 138 -1.07 22.27 10.25
N LEU A 139 -0.95 20.94 10.15
CA LEU A 139 0.18 20.19 10.70
C LEU A 139 1.50 20.60 10.03
N LYS A 140 1.50 20.78 8.70
CA LYS A 140 2.68 21.24 7.95
C LYS A 140 3.08 22.68 8.27
N ALA A 141 2.13 23.50 8.70
CA ALA A 141 2.35 24.90 9.07
C ALA A 141 2.60 25.13 10.57
N ALA A 142 2.51 24.07 11.40
CA ALA A 142 2.66 24.19 12.84
C ALA A 142 4.04 24.74 13.21
N THR A 143 4.07 25.62 14.21
CA THR A 143 5.29 26.34 14.64
C THR A 143 5.85 25.82 15.95
N THR A 144 5.06 25.06 16.72
CA THR A 144 5.51 24.44 17.98
C THR A 144 5.04 22.99 18.13
N PRO A 145 5.75 22.14 18.91
CA PRO A 145 5.32 20.76 19.16
C PRO A 145 3.94 20.67 19.81
N ASN A 146 3.66 21.56 20.76
CA ASN A 146 2.38 21.59 21.48
C ASN A 146 1.21 21.98 20.58
N GLU A 147 1.41 22.92 19.66
CA GLU A 147 0.42 23.26 18.64
C GLU A 147 0.11 22.05 17.77
N LEU A 148 1.15 21.34 17.30
CA LEU A 148 1.00 20.15 16.48
C LEU A 148 0.21 19.05 17.20
N ILE A 149 0.59 18.73 18.45
CA ILE A 149 -0.10 17.72 19.25
C ILE A 149 -1.56 18.14 19.50
N LYS A 150 -1.80 19.42 19.78
CA LYS A 150 -3.15 19.96 19.97
C LYS A 150 -4.01 19.78 18.71
N LEU A 151 -3.49 20.08 17.52
CA LEU A 151 -4.19 19.85 16.25
C LEU A 151 -4.58 18.39 16.06
N ILE A 152 -3.69 17.45 16.40
CA ILE A 152 -3.96 16.01 16.33
C ILE A 152 -4.99 15.57 17.37
N ASP A 153 -4.92 16.13 18.59
CA ASP A 153 -5.85 15.78 19.68
C ASP A 153 -7.28 16.30 19.41
N GLU A 154 -7.41 17.53 18.91
CA GLU A 154 -8.68 18.16 18.52
C GLU A 154 -9.35 17.45 17.35
N ALA A 155 -8.55 16.87 16.45
CA ALA A 155 -9.06 16.02 15.38
C ALA A 155 -9.67 14.69 15.88
N ASN A 156 -9.50 14.37 17.17
CA ASN A 156 -10.01 13.19 17.86
C ASN A 156 -9.71 11.89 17.11
N ILE A 157 -8.48 11.75 16.64
CA ILE A 157 -8.06 10.59 15.86
C ILE A 157 -7.79 9.43 16.79
N GLU A 158 -8.72 8.48 16.82
CA GLU A 158 -8.55 7.24 17.56
C GLU A 158 -7.73 6.23 16.76
N LEU A 159 -6.76 5.59 17.42
CA LEU A 159 -6.14 4.39 16.89
C LEU A 159 -7.15 3.25 17.03
N ASP A 160 -7.91 3.02 15.96
CA ASP A 160 -8.92 1.96 15.89
C ASP A 160 -8.28 0.61 16.25
N HIS A 161 -9.02 -0.21 16.99
CA HIS A 161 -8.62 -1.57 17.31
C HIS A 161 -8.64 -2.47 16.06
N LYS A 162 -9.35 -2.08 15.00
CA LYS A 162 -9.49 -2.83 13.75
C LYS A 162 -8.77 -2.15 12.60
N ILE A 163 -7.81 -2.85 12.00
CA ILE A 163 -7.25 -2.52 10.70
C ILE A 163 -8.22 -3.07 9.65
N THR A 164 -8.50 -2.29 8.62
CA THR A 164 -9.53 -2.56 7.62
C THR A 164 -8.98 -2.60 6.20
N ALA A 165 -9.79 -3.00 5.23
CA ALA A 165 -9.46 -3.04 3.81
C ALA A 165 -8.88 -1.70 3.33
N GLU A 166 -9.47 -0.59 3.75
CA GLU A 166 -9.02 0.76 3.40
C GLU A 166 -7.58 1.05 3.81
N ASP A 167 -7.12 0.51 4.93
CA ASP A 167 -5.80 0.82 5.50
C ASP A 167 -4.65 0.12 4.76
N ILE A 168 -4.97 -0.93 4.00
CA ILE A 168 -3.98 -1.72 3.22
C ILE A 168 -4.26 -1.70 1.72
N LEU A 169 -5.28 -0.97 1.29
CA LEU A 169 -5.69 -0.84 -0.09
C LEU A 169 -4.54 -0.31 -0.95
N SER A 170 -4.41 -0.86 -2.15
CA SER A 170 -3.53 -0.33 -3.19
C SER A 170 -4.42 0.23 -4.31
N PRO A 171 -4.58 1.56 -4.42
CA PRO A 171 -5.48 2.18 -5.39
C PRO A 171 -4.92 2.19 -6.82
N ASP A 172 -3.64 1.88 -7.00
CA ASP A 172 -2.88 2.21 -8.22
C ASP A 172 -3.08 1.24 -9.40
N ILE A 173 -3.98 0.27 -9.28
CA ILE A 173 -4.30 -0.58 -10.45
C ILE A 173 -5.38 0.12 -11.27
N ILE A 174 -4.95 0.68 -12.39
CA ILE A 174 -5.82 1.24 -13.42
C ILE A 174 -6.73 0.11 -13.94
N PRO A 175 -8.06 0.29 -13.94
CA PRO A 175 -8.97 -0.72 -14.46
C PRO A 175 -8.83 -0.99 -15.96
N ALA A 176 -9.25 -2.16 -16.38
CA ALA A 176 -9.55 -2.50 -17.76
C ALA A 176 -11.05 -2.27 -18.06
N TYR A 177 -11.39 -2.18 -19.34
CA TYR A 177 -12.74 -2.00 -19.84
C TYR A 177 -13.12 -3.17 -20.75
N PRO A 178 -14.41 -3.57 -20.82
CA PRO A 178 -14.86 -4.68 -21.67
C PRO A 178 -14.41 -4.59 -23.13
N LYS A 179 -14.28 -3.36 -23.66
CA LYS A 179 -13.88 -3.07 -25.04
C LYS A 179 -12.37 -3.19 -25.28
N ASN A 180 -11.54 -3.31 -24.24
CA ASN A 180 -10.10 -3.47 -24.42
C ASN A 180 -9.79 -4.79 -25.13
N THR A 181 -8.79 -4.77 -26.00
CA THR A 181 -8.37 -5.93 -26.79
C THR A 181 -7.48 -6.87 -25.99
N LEU A 182 -7.29 -8.11 -26.47
CA LEU A 182 -6.36 -9.06 -25.83
C LEU A 182 -4.93 -8.52 -25.83
N GLU A 183 -4.49 -7.92 -26.95
CA GLU A 183 -3.16 -7.32 -27.09
C GLU A 183 -2.95 -6.19 -26.05
N GLU A 184 -3.95 -5.31 -25.89
CA GLU A 184 -3.90 -4.24 -24.90
C GLU A 184 -3.76 -4.79 -23.49
N ILE A 185 -4.58 -5.77 -23.10
CA ILE A 185 -4.53 -6.36 -21.76
C ILE A 185 -3.21 -7.10 -21.53
N ALA A 186 -2.73 -7.89 -22.51
CA ALA A 186 -1.45 -8.60 -22.39
C ALA A 186 -0.29 -7.62 -22.18
N LYS A 187 -0.21 -6.55 -22.99
CA LYS A 187 0.80 -5.50 -22.82
C LYS A 187 0.73 -4.87 -21.45
N ARG A 188 -0.47 -4.54 -20.97
CA ARG A 188 -0.65 -3.95 -19.64
C ARG A 188 -0.20 -4.86 -18.52
N LEU A 189 -0.59 -6.14 -18.53
CA LEU A 189 -0.16 -7.11 -17.50
C LEU A 189 1.37 -7.22 -17.45
N ILE A 190 2.05 -7.27 -18.60
CA ILE A 190 3.50 -7.37 -18.69
C ILE A 190 4.19 -6.07 -18.25
N LEU A 191 3.83 -4.93 -18.86
CA LEU A 191 4.50 -3.65 -18.65
C LEU A 191 4.24 -3.08 -17.25
N GLU A 192 3.03 -3.26 -16.72
CA GLU A 192 2.66 -2.84 -15.37
C GLU A 192 3.07 -3.87 -14.31
N THR A 193 3.67 -5.01 -14.70
CA THR A 193 4.06 -6.13 -13.83
C THR A 193 2.89 -6.60 -12.94
N LYS A 194 1.72 -6.77 -13.54
CA LYS A 194 0.47 -7.18 -12.87
C LYS A 194 0.03 -8.55 -13.36
N THR A 195 -0.50 -9.35 -12.45
CA THR A 195 -1.07 -10.69 -12.73
C THR A 195 -2.58 -10.69 -12.94
N GLY A 196 -3.21 -9.51 -12.91
CA GLY A 196 -4.64 -9.32 -13.11
C GLY A 196 -5.07 -7.88 -12.94
N LEU A 197 -6.15 -7.50 -13.65
CA LEU A 197 -6.73 -6.17 -13.65
C LEU A 197 -8.23 -6.24 -13.31
N PRO A 198 -8.75 -5.27 -12.52
CA PRO A 198 -10.19 -5.12 -12.36
C PRO A 198 -10.81 -4.68 -13.68
N VAL A 199 -12.01 -5.16 -13.99
CA VAL A 199 -12.80 -4.71 -15.14
C VAL A 199 -13.95 -3.85 -14.65
N VAL A 200 -14.09 -2.65 -15.23
CA VAL A 200 -15.14 -1.69 -14.87
C VAL A 200 -15.91 -1.18 -16.10
N ASP A 201 -17.10 -0.65 -15.89
CA ASP A 201 -17.83 0.09 -16.92
C ASP A 201 -17.31 1.53 -17.08
N GLU A 202 -17.86 2.29 -18.03
CA GLU A 202 -17.51 3.69 -18.28
C GLU A 202 -17.80 4.61 -17.07
N LYS A 203 -18.64 4.19 -16.14
CA LYS A 203 -18.96 4.91 -14.90
C LYS A 203 -18.05 4.50 -13.74
N GLY A 204 -17.24 3.45 -13.89
CA GLY A 204 -16.36 2.89 -12.85
C GLY A 204 -17.02 1.81 -11.98
N SER A 205 -18.21 1.32 -12.36
CA SER A 205 -18.87 0.20 -11.67
C SER A 205 -18.07 -1.08 -11.90
N PHE A 206 -17.85 -1.86 -10.84
CA PHE A 206 -17.08 -3.10 -10.93
C PHE A 206 -17.88 -4.19 -11.67
N LEU A 207 -17.30 -4.71 -12.76
CA LEU A 207 -17.90 -5.74 -13.61
C LEU A 207 -17.29 -7.12 -13.37
N GLY A 208 -16.00 -7.18 -13.01
CA GLY A 208 -15.28 -8.44 -12.87
C GLY A 208 -13.77 -8.28 -12.90
N GLU A 209 -13.08 -9.31 -13.34
CA GLU A 209 -11.62 -9.38 -13.37
C GLU A 209 -11.12 -10.06 -14.65
N ILE A 210 -10.01 -9.56 -15.18
CA ILE A 210 -9.24 -10.18 -16.25
C ILE A 210 -7.82 -10.47 -15.78
N THR A 211 -7.34 -11.70 -16.00
CA THR A 211 -6.01 -12.15 -15.59
C THR A 211 -5.27 -12.88 -16.71
N GLU A 212 -4.01 -13.18 -16.48
CA GLU A 212 -3.19 -14.03 -17.35
C GLU A 212 -3.88 -15.38 -17.64
N ARG A 213 -4.65 -15.92 -16.68
CA ARG A 213 -5.41 -17.16 -16.86
C ARG A 213 -6.38 -17.07 -18.03
N GLU A 214 -7.18 -16.00 -18.10
CA GLU A 214 -8.20 -15.85 -19.15
C GLU A 214 -7.55 -15.64 -20.52
N LEU A 215 -6.42 -14.94 -20.59
CA LEU A 215 -5.65 -14.77 -21.84
C LEU A 215 -5.08 -16.10 -22.34
N ILE A 216 -4.47 -16.89 -21.43
CA ILE A 216 -3.93 -18.21 -21.77
C ILE A 216 -5.08 -19.15 -22.18
N GLN A 217 -6.18 -19.13 -21.43
CA GLN A 217 -7.36 -19.96 -21.70
C GLN A 217 -8.02 -19.62 -23.04
N PHE A 218 -7.96 -18.35 -23.48
CA PHE A 218 -8.47 -17.94 -24.79
C PHE A 218 -7.66 -18.56 -25.93
N GLY A 219 -6.33 -18.61 -25.80
CA GLY A 219 -5.50 -19.28 -26.80
C GLY A 219 -5.72 -20.78 -26.82
N MET A 220 -5.79 -21.39 -25.63
CA MET A 220 -5.82 -22.84 -25.48
C MET A 220 -7.03 -23.48 -26.16
N PRO A 221 -6.83 -24.50 -27.00
CA PRO A 221 -7.93 -25.25 -27.59
C PRO A 221 -8.80 -25.91 -26.51
N LYS A 222 -10.13 -25.88 -26.67
CA LYS A 222 -11.10 -26.37 -25.66
C LYS A 222 -10.83 -27.82 -25.21
N TYR A 223 -10.34 -28.67 -26.11
CA TYR A 223 -10.05 -30.08 -25.82
C TYR A 223 -8.86 -30.27 -24.85
N VAL A 224 -7.94 -29.30 -24.75
CA VAL A 224 -6.76 -29.40 -23.88
C VAL A 224 -7.13 -29.52 -22.41
N SER A 225 -8.28 -28.96 -22.01
CA SER A 225 -8.78 -29.04 -20.63
C SER A 225 -9.20 -30.46 -20.17
N ILE A 226 -9.30 -31.43 -21.09
CA ILE A 226 -9.79 -32.78 -20.84
C ILE A 226 -8.65 -33.83 -20.99
N LEU A 227 -7.50 -33.42 -21.53
CA LEU A 227 -6.40 -34.32 -21.85
C LEU A 227 -5.39 -34.40 -20.71
N ASN A 228 -4.88 -35.61 -20.46
CA ASN A 228 -3.86 -35.88 -19.44
C ASN A 228 -2.43 -35.79 -19.97
N ASP A 229 -2.23 -35.83 -21.30
CA ASP A 229 -0.92 -35.73 -21.96
C ASP A 229 -1.02 -34.74 -23.11
N LEU A 230 -0.03 -33.83 -23.22
CA LEU A 230 0.04 -32.75 -24.20
C LEU A 230 1.24 -32.87 -25.14
N ASN A 231 2.02 -33.96 -25.06
CA ASN A 231 3.25 -34.16 -25.84
C ASN A 231 3.02 -34.23 -27.37
N PHE A 232 1.77 -34.34 -27.82
CA PHE A 232 1.41 -34.37 -29.23
C PHE A 232 1.21 -32.98 -29.85
N LEU A 233 1.08 -31.92 -29.04
CA LEU A 233 0.90 -30.56 -29.54
C LEU A 233 2.25 -29.99 -29.99
N THR A 234 2.29 -29.36 -31.17
CA THR A 234 3.50 -28.65 -31.61
C THR A 234 3.60 -27.27 -30.95
N VAL A 235 4.80 -26.69 -30.92
CA VAL A 235 5.02 -25.36 -30.33
C VAL A 235 4.27 -24.30 -31.13
N GLY A 236 3.30 -23.63 -30.50
CA GLY A 236 2.56 -22.50 -31.09
C GLY A 236 1.15 -22.81 -31.58
N GLU A 237 0.86 -24.06 -31.96
CA GLU A 237 -0.49 -24.53 -32.33
C GLU A 237 -1.58 -24.17 -31.30
N PRO A 238 -1.34 -24.29 -29.97
CA PRO A 238 -2.34 -23.96 -28.97
C PRO A 238 -2.62 -22.46 -28.81
N PHE A 239 -2.02 -21.58 -29.61
CA PHE A 239 -2.23 -20.13 -29.51
C PHE A 239 -2.53 -19.46 -30.85
N GLU A 240 -2.74 -20.22 -31.94
CA GLU A 240 -3.04 -19.64 -33.26
C GLU A 240 -4.28 -18.72 -33.24
N GLU A 241 -5.36 -19.16 -32.58
CA GLU A 241 -6.58 -18.36 -32.44
C GLU A 241 -6.30 -17.04 -31.71
N TYR A 242 -5.46 -17.09 -30.68
CA TYR A 242 -5.03 -15.90 -29.97
C TYR A 242 -4.30 -14.94 -30.92
N LEU A 243 -3.28 -15.42 -31.63
CA LEU A 243 -2.44 -14.60 -32.52
C LEU A 243 -3.25 -13.95 -33.66
N LEU A 244 -4.23 -14.66 -34.21
CA LEU A 244 -5.10 -14.13 -35.27
C LEU A 244 -6.07 -13.05 -34.77
N LYS A 245 -6.47 -13.12 -33.49
CA LYS A 245 -7.54 -12.29 -32.93
C LYS A 245 -7.08 -11.24 -31.93
N GLU A 246 -5.83 -11.25 -31.49
CA GLU A 246 -5.35 -10.45 -30.36
C GLU A 246 -5.66 -8.94 -30.48
N LYS A 247 -5.70 -8.42 -31.71
CA LYS A 247 -5.93 -7.00 -32.01
C LYS A 247 -7.41 -6.61 -32.14
N ILE A 248 -8.30 -7.60 -32.29
CA ILE A 248 -9.71 -7.37 -32.64
C ILE A 248 -10.64 -7.92 -31.57
N ALA A 249 -10.33 -9.10 -31.01
CA ALA A 249 -11.11 -9.68 -29.93
C ALA A 249 -11.00 -8.82 -28.67
N THR A 250 -12.15 -8.50 -28.10
CA THR A 250 -12.27 -7.75 -26.86
C THR A 250 -12.37 -8.70 -25.66
N ILE A 251 -12.13 -8.17 -24.47
CA ILE A 251 -12.23 -8.98 -23.25
C ILE A 251 -13.67 -9.20 -22.76
N GLU A 252 -14.66 -8.58 -23.39
CA GLU A 252 -16.07 -8.55 -22.94
C GLU A 252 -16.63 -9.93 -22.59
N ASP A 253 -16.27 -10.94 -23.38
CA ASP A 253 -16.76 -12.31 -23.23
C ASP A 253 -15.82 -13.25 -22.46
N ILE A 254 -14.62 -12.78 -22.09
CA ILE A 254 -13.59 -13.65 -21.50
C ILE A 254 -13.29 -13.31 -20.04
N TYR A 255 -13.51 -12.07 -19.60
CA TYR A 255 -13.26 -11.69 -18.20
C TYR A 255 -14.25 -12.40 -17.27
N ARG A 256 -13.79 -12.81 -16.09
CA ARG A 256 -14.63 -13.47 -15.08
C ARG A 256 -15.58 -12.47 -14.43
N LYS A 257 -16.86 -12.80 -14.35
CA LYS A 257 -17.90 -11.84 -13.94
C LYS A 257 -17.90 -11.64 -12.43
N LYS A 258 -18.36 -10.47 -11.96
CA LYS A 258 -18.38 -10.10 -10.53
C LYS A 258 -19.00 -11.16 -9.59
N SER A 259 -19.94 -11.98 -10.07
CA SER A 259 -20.58 -13.06 -9.29
C SER A 259 -19.62 -14.18 -8.90
N GLU A 260 -18.51 -14.31 -9.62
CA GLU A 260 -17.47 -15.34 -9.40
C GLU A 260 -16.26 -14.77 -8.63
N ILE A 261 -16.26 -13.47 -8.35
CA ILE A 261 -15.13 -12.76 -7.75
C ILE A 261 -15.45 -12.40 -6.32
N ILE A 262 -14.51 -12.71 -5.41
CA ILE A 262 -14.62 -12.31 -4.01
C ILE A 262 -14.30 -10.82 -3.89
N THR A 263 -15.22 -10.09 -3.28
CA THR A 263 -15.14 -8.66 -3.07
C THR A 263 -15.47 -8.33 -1.62
N VAL A 264 -14.94 -7.21 -1.13
CA VAL A 264 -15.15 -6.74 0.25
C VAL A 264 -15.45 -5.24 0.26
N ASP A 265 -15.97 -4.73 1.37
CA ASP A 265 -16.14 -3.30 1.58
C ASP A 265 -14.88 -2.66 2.19
N ARG A 266 -14.82 -1.31 2.20
CA ARG A 266 -13.67 -0.56 2.75
C ARG A 266 -13.45 -0.80 4.25
N LYS A 267 -14.49 -1.13 5.00
CA LYS A 267 -14.47 -1.31 6.46
C LYS A 267 -14.20 -2.75 6.87
N THR A 268 -14.09 -3.66 5.91
CA THR A 268 -13.90 -5.10 6.16
C THR A 268 -12.59 -5.31 6.92
N PRO A 269 -12.60 -5.98 8.09
CA PRO A 269 -11.41 -6.18 8.88
C PRO A 269 -10.33 -6.98 8.15
N ILE A 270 -9.06 -6.61 8.35
CA ILE A 270 -7.93 -7.26 7.70
C ILE A 270 -7.84 -8.77 7.98
N MET A 271 -8.24 -9.19 9.18
CA MET A 271 -8.24 -10.61 9.54
C MET A 271 -9.25 -11.41 8.72
N GLU A 272 -10.38 -10.80 8.37
CA GLU A 272 -11.38 -11.40 7.48
C GLU A 272 -10.85 -11.50 6.05
N ILE A 273 -10.17 -10.47 5.56
CA ILE A 273 -9.49 -10.48 4.25
C ILE A 273 -8.45 -11.61 4.19
N CYS A 274 -7.60 -11.73 5.21
CA CYS A 274 -6.63 -12.82 5.32
C CYS A 274 -7.31 -14.19 5.33
N PHE A 275 -8.40 -14.35 6.10
CA PHE A 275 -9.18 -15.58 6.14
C PHE A 275 -9.75 -15.94 4.77
N LEU A 276 -10.31 -14.97 4.04
CA LEU A 276 -10.82 -15.17 2.68
C LEU A 276 -9.70 -15.59 1.72
N MET A 277 -8.54 -14.93 1.75
CA MET A 277 -7.40 -15.27 0.89
C MET A 277 -6.88 -16.69 1.09
N VAL A 278 -6.82 -17.15 2.34
CA VAL A 278 -6.35 -18.50 2.69
C VAL A 278 -7.42 -19.54 2.33
N ASN A 279 -8.65 -19.39 2.83
CA ASN A 279 -9.68 -20.42 2.71
C ASN A 279 -10.30 -20.52 1.31
N LYS A 280 -10.30 -19.43 0.55
CA LYS A 280 -10.83 -19.41 -0.81
C LYS A 280 -9.72 -19.50 -1.86
N GLY A 281 -8.46 -19.56 -1.43
CA GLY A 281 -7.31 -19.69 -2.32
C GLY A 281 -7.08 -18.46 -3.23
N VAL A 282 -7.72 -17.32 -2.96
CA VAL A 282 -7.60 -16.13 -3.80
C VAL A 282 -6.32 -15.35 -3.50
N THR A 283 -5.69 -14.83 -4.55
CA THR A 283 -4.44 -14.07 -4.48
C THR A 283 -4.64 -12.55 -4.43
N ARG A 284 -5.86 -12.11 -4.74
CA ARG A 284 -6.29 -10.72 -4.69
C ARG A 284 -7.78 -10.63 -4.34
N ILE A 285 -8.15 -9.53 -3.70
CA ILE A 285 -9.53 -9.19 -3.36
C ILE A 285 -9.78 -7.76 -3.79
N TYR A 286 -10.91 -7.52 -4.45
CA TYR A 286 -11.31 -6.19 -4.88
C TYR A 286 -12.16 -5.51 -3.81
N VAL A 287 -11.87 -4.24 -3.55
CA VAL A 287 -12.66 -3.42 -2.63
C VAL A 287 -13.68 -2.62 -3.41
N ILE A 288 -14.94 -2.78 -3.05
CA ILE A 288 -16.08 -2.19 -3.75
C ILE A 288 -16.90 -1.37 -2.75
N GLU A 289 -17.34 -0.19 -3.18
CA GLU A 289 -18.22 0.67 -2.39
C GLU A 289 -19.34 1.20 -3.28
N ASN A 290 -20.60 0.93 -2.92
CA ASN A 290 -21.77 1.29 -3.72
C ASN A 290 -21.70 0.78 -5.17
N GLY A 291 -21.14 -0.41 -5.38
CA GLY A 291 -20.94 -1.02 -6.70
C GLY A 291 -19.73 -0.51 -7.48
N MET A 292 -19.02 0.49 -6.97
CA MET A 292 -17.88 1.13 -7.61
C MET A 292 -16.57 0.48 -7.17
N TYR A 293 -15.65 0.28 -8.12
CA TYR A 293 -14.29 -0.15 -7.80
C TYR A 293 -13.56 0.94 -6.99
N ARG A 294 -12.94 0.55 -5.86
CA ARG A 294 -12.16 1.46 -5.02
C ARG A 294 -10.68 1.13 -4.96
N GLY A 295 -10.31 -0.11 -5.26
CA GLY A 295 -8.93 -0.56 -5.22
C GLY A 295 -8.86 -2.08 -5.06
N VAL A 296 -7.63 -2.58 -4.98
CA VAL A 296 -7.35 -4.01 -4.85
C VAL A 296 -6.41 -4.24 -3.67
N ILE A 297 -6.56 -5.40 -3.04
CA ILE A 297 -5.65 -5.90 -2.01
C ILE A 297 -5.09 -7.21 -2.52
N GLN A 298 -3.78 -7.24 -2.75
CA GLN A 298 -3.02 -8.42 -3.14
C GLN A 298 -2.40 -9.09 -1.90
N ARG A 299 -2.06 -10.38 -1.99
CA ARG A 299 -1.30 -11.06 -0.93
C ARG A 299 0.02 -10.36 -0.59
N SER A 300 0.68 -9.79 -1.61
CA SER A 300 1.88 -8.97 -1.43
C SER A 300 1.62 -7.74 -0.57
N ASP A 301 0.44 -7.12 -0.64
CA ASP A 301 0.07 -5.99 0.23
C ASP A 301 -0.03 -6.43 1.69
N ILE A 302 -0.60 -7.62 1.94
CA ILE A 302 -0.64 -8.20 3.29
C ILE A 302 0.78 -8.43 3.81
N ILE A 303 1.65 -9.05 3.01
CA ILE A 303 3.03 -9.33 3.43
C ILE A 303 3.78 -8.01 3.67
N LYS A 304 3.72 -7.06 2.73
CA LYS A 304 4.46 -5.80 2.80
C LYS A 304 3.97 -4.86 3.88
N LYS A 305 2.65 -4.67 3.98
CA LYS A 305 2.06 -3.69 4.88
C LYS A 305 1.83 -4.29 6.27
N VAL A 306 1.46 -5.57 6.39
CA VAL A 306 1.12 -6.19 7.69
C VAL A 306 2.29 -6.93 8.31
N LEU A 307 2.99 -7.73 7.51
CA LEU A 307 4.14 -8.47 7.99
C LEU A 307 5.42 -7.62 7.97
N HIS A 308 5.38 -6.43 7.36
CA HIS A 308 6.50 -5.47 7.24
C HIS A 308 7.79 -6.15 6.75
N ILE A 309 7.65 -6.94 5.68
CA ILE A 309 8.74 -7.52 4.87
C ILE A 309 8.83 -6.75 3.55
#